data_AF-A0A093W7E7-F1
#
_entry.id   AF-A0A093W7E7-F1
#
_cell.length_a   1.000
_cell.length_b   1.000
_cell.length_c   1.000
_cell.angle_alpha   90.00
_cell.angle_beta   90.00
_cell.angle_gamma   90.00
#
_symmetry.space_group_name_H-M   'P 1'
#
loop_
_entity.id
_entity.type
_entity.pdbx_description
1 polymer ?
#
loop_
_entity_poly.entity_id
_entity_poly.type
_entity_poly.pdbx_seq_one_letter_code
_entity_poly.pdbx_strand_id
1 'polypeptide(L)'
;MLIIIKKYNGLASTVMGPAGAGDLYVSALGGRNSKMGSFLGQGYLYKKIISSQMKGITIEGAELMLDVGSELLRIVGQKKLPLAALLLKVITKNKN
;
A
#
# COMPACT_ATOMS: atom_id res chain seq x y z
N MET A 1 1.61 -9.91 1.41
CA MET A 1 2.74 -10.38 2.26
C MET A 1 3.27 -11.75 1.87
N LEU A 2 2.46 -12.83 1.85
CA LEU A 2 2.95 -14.21 1.55
C LEU A 2 3.72 -14.35 0.22
N ILE A 3 3.29 -13.66 -0.84
CA ILE A 3 3.99 -13.67 -2.14
C ILE A 3 5.36 -13.00 -2.03
N ILE A 4 5.45 -11.90 -1.29
CA ILE A 4 6.67 -11.11 -1.12
C ILE A 4 7.66 -11.90 -0.25
N ILE A 5 7.23 -12.42 0.91
CA ILE A 5 8.13 -13.14 1.81
C ILE A 5 8.72 -14.40 1.14
N LYS A 6 7.91 -15.14 0.36
CA LYS A 6 8.38 -16.28 -0.44
C LYS A 6 9.40 -15.86 -1.51
N LYS A 7 9.22 -14.68 -2.14
CA LYS A 7 10.18 -14.16 -3.13
C LYS A 7 11.56 -13.90 -2.52
N TYR A 8 11.61 -13.55 -1.24
CA TYR A 8 12.84 -13.32 -0.48
C TYR A 8 13.26 -14.53 0.37
N ASN A 9 12.72 -15.73 0.09
CA ASN A 9 13.01 -16.98 0.81
C ASN A 9 12.76 -16.91 2.33
N GLY A 10 11.88 -16.02 2.78
CA GLY A 10 11.48 -15.94 4.18
C GLY A 10 10.39 -16.95 4.55
N LEU A 11 10.15 -17.10 5.85
CA LEU A 11 9.18 -18.05 6.40
C LEU A 11 7.77 -17.50 6.35
N ALA A 12 6.81 -18.29 5.87
CA ALA A 12 5.40 -17.88 5.84
C ALA A 12 4.81 -17.69 7.26
N SER A 13 5.31 -18.43 8.26
CA SER A 13 4.85 -18.33 9.65
C SER A 13 5.09 -16.95 10.25
N THR A 14 6.14 -16.23 9.85
CA THR A 14 6.45 -14.90 10.41
C THR A 14 5.44 -13.84 9.98
N VAL A 15 4.91 -13.93 8.76
CA VAL A 15 3.87 -13.01 8.26
C VAL A 15 2.46 -13.38 8.70
N MET A 16 2.24 -14.62 9.14
CA MET A 16 0.95 -15.08 9.66
C MET A 16 0.76 -14.80 11.15
N GLY A 17 1.83 -14.45 11.87
CA GLY A 17 1.78 -14.08 13.28
C GLY A 17 1.28 -12.64 13.53
N PRO A 18 1.26 -12.20 14.80
CA PRO A 18 0.75 -10.88 15.19
C PRO A 18 1.42 -9.71 14.46
N ALA A 19 2.74 -9.77 14.26
CA ALA A 19 3.49 -8.71 13.58
C ALA A 19 3.17 -8.56 12.08
N GLY A 20 2.58 -9.59 11.45
CA GLY A 20 2.17 -9.53 10.05
C GLY A 20 0.65 -9.43 9.92
N ALA A 21 -0.05 -10.53 10.18
CA ALA A 21 -1.51 -10.60 10.01
C ALA A 21 -2.25 -9.74 11.03
N GLY A 22 -1.78 -9.71 12.29
CA GLY A 22 -2.41 -8.90 13.35
C GLY A 22 -2.27 -7.40 13.09
N ASP A 23 -1.06 -6.94 12.78
CA ASP A 23 -0.77 -5.54 12.44
C ASP A 23 -1.53 -5.09 11.19
N LEU A 24 -1.57 -5.93 10.14
CA LEU A 24 -2.36 -5.65 8.95
C LEU A 24 -3.86 -5.50 9.28
N TYR A 25 -4.40 -6.37 10.14
CA TYR A 25 -5.82 -6.36 10.50
C TYR A 25 -6.19 -5.04 11.16
N VAL A 26 -5.45 -4.61 12.20
CA VAL A 26 -5.76 -3.37 12.91
C VAL A 26 -5.53 -2.13 12.03
N SER A 27 -4.49 -2.14 11.18
CA SER A 27 -4.19 -1.05 10.25
C SER A 27 -5.25 -0.89 9.14
N ALA A 28 -5.84 -2.00 8.70
CA ALA A 28 -6.89 -1.98 7.69
C ALA A 28 -8.21 -1.44 8.24
N LEU A 29 -8.53 -1.73 9.51
CA LEU A 29 -9.77 -1.28 10.16
C LEU A 29 -9.77 0.22 10.49
N GLY A 30 -8.61 0.83 10.68
CA GLY A 30 -8.54 2.26 11.00
C GLY A 30 -7.11 2.81 10.95
N GLY A 31 -7.00 4.13 10.79
CA GLY A 31 -5.72 4.82 10.72
C GLY A 31 -5.53 5.65 9.44
N ARG A 32 -4.34 6.23 9.30
CA ARG A 32 -4.02 7.17 8.21
C ARG A 32 -4.02 6.48 6.84
N ASN A 33 -3.45 5.28 6.74
CA ASN A 33 -3.39 4.53 5.47
C ASN A 33 -4.77 4.05 4.99
N SER A 34 -5.60 3.48 5.87
CA SER A 34 -6.96 3.05 5.52
C SER A 34 -7.87 4.23 5.18
N LYS A 35 -7.72 5.39 5.84
CA LYS A 35 -8.42 6.63 5.47
C LYS A 35 -8.04 7.13 4.08
N MET A 36 -6.75 7.13 3.72
CA MET A 36 -6.31 7.43 2.35
C MET A 36 -6.93 6.44 1.35
N GLY A 37 -6.85 5.14 1.64
CA GLY A 37 -7.45 4.09 0.81
C GLY A 37 -8.95 4.28 0.60
N SER A 38 -9.69 4.69 1.62
CA SER A 38 -11.12 4.99 1.52
C SER A 38 -11.42 6.15 0.56
N PHE A 39 -10.64 7.24 0.62
CA PHE A 39 -10.81 8.34 -0.33
C PHE A 39 -10.46 7.92 -1.77
N LEU A 40 -9.39 7.15 -1.97
CA LEU A 40 -9.06 6.60 -3.29
C LEU A 40 -10.20 5.72 -3.82
N GLY A 41 -10.77 4.86 -2.96
CA GLY A 41 -11.92 4.00 -3.30
C GLY A 41 -13.20 4.77 -3.62
N GLN A 42 -13.37 5.97 -3.08
CA GLN A 42 -14.46 6.89 -3.41
C GLN A 42 -14.21 7.69 -4.71
N GLY A 43 -13.07 7.51 -5.36
CA GLY A 43 -12.73 8.23 -6.60
C GLY A 43 -12.14 9.62 -6.35
N TYR A 44 -11.52 9.88 -5.21
CA TYR A 44 -10.70 11.08 -5.05
C TYR A 44 -9.28 10.86 -5.59
N LEU A 45 -8.75 11.87 -6.27
CA LEU A 45 -7.36 11.84 -6.75
C LEU A 45 -6.37 11.99 -5.59
N TYR A 46 -5.29 11.22 -5.59
CA TYR A 46 -4.24 11.24 -4.57
C TYR A 46 -3.77 12.66 -4.22
N LYS A 47 -3.41 13.47 -5.24
CA LYS A 47 -2.94 14.85 -5.05
C LYS A 47 -3.98 15.74 -4.38
N LYS A 48 -5.27 15.55 -4.70
CA LYS A 48 -6.36 16.30 -4.06
C LYS A 48 -6.43 15.92 -2.58
N ILE A 49 -6.42 14.63 -2.25
CA ILE A 49 -6.49 14.13 -0.88
C ILE A 49 -5.37 14.73 -0.01
N ILE A 50 -4.12 14.66 -0.47
CA ILE A 50 -2.96 15.19 0.28
C ILE A 50 -2.94 16.72 0.38
N SER A 51 -3.56 17.44 -0.56
CA SER A 51 -3.64 18.91 -0.53
C SER A 51 -4.80 19.45 0.32
N SER A 52 -5.84 18.64 0.58
CA SER A 52 -7.02 19.03 1.35
C SER A 52 -7.31 18.09 2.53
N GLN A 53 -7.98 16.97 2.31
CA GLN A 53 -8.55 16.14 3.38
C GLN A 53 -7.49 15.55 4.33
N MET A 54 -6.26 15.39 3.86
CA MET A 54 -5.14 14.82 4.61
C MET A 54 -3.90 15.73 4.56
N LYS A 55 -4.10 17.05 4.47
CA LYS A 55 -3.01 18.02 4.43
C LYS A 55 -2.15 17.93 5.69
N GLY A 56 -0.82 17.83 5.49
CA GLY A 56 0.16 17.74 6.57
C GLY A 56 0.22 16.39 7.29
N ILE A 57 -0.52 15.38 6.81
CA ILE A 57 -0.51 14.04 7.39
C ILE A 57 0.41 13.15 6.55
N THR A 58 1.44 12.59 7.17
CA THR A 58 2.29 11.53 6.58
C THR A 58 1.47 10.26 6.39
N ILE A 59 1.49 9.72 5.16
CA ILE A 59 0.80 8.48 4.78
C ILE A 59 1.85 7.46 4.39
N GLU A 60 2.42 6.79 5.38
CA GLU A 60 3.57 5.89 5.24
C GLU A 60 3.39 4.85 4.13
N GLY A 61 2.18 4.29 3.97
CA GLY A 61 1.91 3.32 2.90
C GLY A 61 1.96 3.94 1.51
N ALA A 62 1.59 5.20 1.34
CA ALA A 62 1.67 5.91 0.06
C ALA A 62 3.10 6.36 -0.25
N GLU A 63 3.82 6.88 0.77
CA GLU A 63 5.23 7.26 0.66
C GLU A 63 6.11 6.04 0.32
N LEU A 64 5.91 4.93 1.03
CA LEU A 64 6.62 3.67 0.72
C LEU A 64 6.38 3.21 -0.72
N MET A 65 5.14 3.33 -1.22
CA MET A 65 4.84 2.97 -2.60
C MET A 65 5.52 3.91 -3.61
N LEU A 66 5.65 5.20 -3.30
CA LEU A 66 6.39 6.15 -4.13
C LEU A 66 7.89 5.84 -4.15
N ASP A 67 8.45 5.48 -2.99
CA ASP A 67 9.89 5.26 -2.82
C ASP A 67 10.36 3.94 -3.45
N VAL A 68 9.65 2.84 -3.17
CA VAL A 68 10.11 1.48 -3.54
C VAL A 68 9.10 0.67 -4.35
N GLY A 69 7.92 1.21 -4.64
CA GLY A 69 6.85 0.47 -5.31
C GLY A 69 7.23 -0.06 -6.70
N SER A 70 7.90 0.75 -7.51
CA SER A 70 8.38 0.32 -8.84
C SER A 70 9.36 -0.85 -8.75
N GLU A 71 10.29 -0.78 -7.79
CA GLU A 71 11.31 -1.82 -7.59
C GLU A 71 10.70 -3.12 -7.05
N LEU A 72 9.76 -3.01 -6.09
CA LEU A 72 8.99 -4.15 -5.59
C LEU A 72 8.28 -4.90 -6.74
N LEU A 73 7.61 -4.17 -7.63
CA LEU A 73 6.88 -4.75 -8.76
C LEU A 73 7.81 -5.36 -9.80
N ARG A 74 9.01 -4.81 -9.98
CA ARG A 74 10.07 -5.36 -10.85
C ARG A 74 10.61 -6.68 -10.32
N ILE A 75 10.92 -6.74 -9.02
CA ILE A 75 11.50 -7.93 -8.37
C ILE A 75 10.47 -9.05 -8.24
N VAL A 76 9.29 -8.74 -7.69
CA VAL A 76 8.27 -9.74 -7.36
C VAL A 76 7.42 -10.09 -8.59
N GLY A 77 7.15 -9.10 -9.45
CA GLY A 77 6.34 -9.22 -10.65
C GLY A 77 4.97 -8.55 -10.48
N GLN A 78 4.67 -7.60 -11.36
CA GLN A 78 3.41 -6.83 -11.34
C GLN A 78 2.16 -7.71 -11.36
N LYS A 79 2.15 -8.77 -12.18
CA LYS A 79 1.02 -9.73 -12.25
C LYS A 79 0.78 -10.50 -10.96
N LYS A 80 1.82 -10.67 -10.12
CA LYS A 80 1.70 -11.33 -8.81
C LYS A 80 1.24 -10.38 -7.70
N LEU A 81 1.33 -9.06 -7.92
CA LEU A 81 0.95 -8.02 -6.96
C LEU A 81 -0.01 -7.00 -7.59
N PRO A 82 -1.19 -7.43 -8.10
CA PRO A 82 -2.10 -6.55 -8.84
C PRO A 82 -2.59 -5.34 -8.02
N LEU A 83 -2.83 -5.51 -6.72
CA LEU A 83 -3.24 -4.40 -5.85
C LEU A 83 -2.13 -3.37 -5.64
N ALA A 84 -0.89 -3.80 -5.42
CA ALA A 84 0.24 -2.88 -5.30
C ALA A 84 0.52 -2.16 -6.63
N ALA A 85 0.37 -2.86 -7.75
CA ALA A 85 0.49 -2.28 -9.09
C ALA A 85 -0.57 -1.19 -9.35
N LEU A 86 -1.83 -1.48 -8.98
CA LEU A 86 -2.92 -0.52 -9.08
C LEU A 86 -2.66 0.69 -8.18
N LEU A 87 -2.30 0.47 -6.92
CA LEU A 87 -2.03 1.53 -5.95
C LEU A 87 -0.91 2.45 -6.44
N LEU A 88 0.21 1.90 -6.91
CA LEU A 88 1.31 2.69 -7.48
C LEU A 88 0.83 3.54 -8.66
N LYS A 89 0.04 2.95 -9.56
CA LYS A 89 -0.50 3.67 -10.72
C LYS A 89 -1.41 4.81 -10.29
N VAL A 90 -2.33 4.59 -9.35
CA VAL A 90 -3.26 5.62 -8.86
C VAL A 90 -2.51 6.78 -8.21
N ILE A 91 -1.52 6.48 -7.37
CA ILE A 91 -0.72 7.50 -6.68
C ILE A 91 0.16 8.27 -7.68
N THR A 92 0.90 7.59 -8.55
CA THR A 92 1.87 8.23 -9.47
C THR A 92 1.22 8.94 -10.65
N LYS A 93 0.16 8.36 -11.23
CA LYS A 93 -0.56 8.96 -12.37
C LYS A 93 -1.64 9.93 -11.91
N ASN A 94 -1.95 9.97 -10.61
CA ASN A 94 -3.00 10.81 -10.03
C ASN A 94 -4.31 10.68 -10.83
N LYS A 95 -4.74 9.43 -11.03
CA LYS A 95 -5.91 9.06 -11.81
C LYS A 95 -6.60 7.86 -11.16
N ASN A 96 -7.93 7.87 -11.18
CA ASN A 96 -8.76 6.75 -10.75
C ASN A 96 -9.09 5.82 -11.92
#